data_AF-A0A7R9WLE3-F1
#
_entry.id   AF-A0A7R9WLE3-F1
#
_cell.length_a   1.000
_cell.length_b   1.000
_cell.length_c   1.000
_cell.angle_alpha   90.00
_cell.angle_beta   90.00
_cell.angle_gamma   90.00
#
_symmetry.space_group_name_H-M   'P 1'
#
loop_
_entity.id
_entity.type
_entity.pdbx_description
1 polymer ?
#
loop_
_entity_poly.entity_id
_entity_poly.type
_entity_poly.pdbx_seq_one_letter_code
_entity_poly.pdbx_strand_id
1 'polypeptide(L)'
;SGYVEDDADCDDGNAAINPGATEVCNGLDDNCDGQVDEDVKNIYYADADGDGFGDAMTTTEACSAPSGYVEDDTDCDDGNAAVYPGATEVCNGIDDNCDGHIDEGVQLK
;
A
#
# COMPACT_ATOMS: atom_id res chain seq x y z
N SER A 1 -39.13 -13.07 -19.69
CA SER A 1 -38.18 -14.17 -19.95
C SER A 1 -36.87 -13.51 -20.34
N GLY A 2 -35.81 -13.67 -19.55
CA GLY A 2 -34.60 -12.84 -19.66
C GLY A 2 -33.36 -13.61 -19.23
N TYR A 3 -33.09 -14.71 -19.91
CA TYR A 3 -31.81 -15.41 -19.80
C TYR A 3 -31.02 -15.09 -21.06
N VAL A 4 -29.80 -14.57 -20.87
CA VAL A 4 -28.83 -14.33 -21.93
C VAL A 4 -28.02 -15.63 -22.07
N GLU A 5 -27.82 -16.14 -23.29
CA GLU A 5 -26.96 -17.30 -23.56
C GLU A 5 -25.48 -16.89 -23.59
N ASP A 6 -25.03 -16.09 -22.62
CA ASP A 6 -23.64 -15.66 -22.55
C ASP A 6 -23.01 -16.19 -21.26
N ASP A 7 -22.39 -17.37 -21.36
CA ASP A 7 -21.62 -18.05 -20.30
C ASP A 7 -20.32 -17.27 -19.94
N ALA A 8 -20.21 -16.03 -20.40
CA ALA A 8 -19.07 -15.16 -20.17
C ALA A 8 -19.21 -14.34 -18.87
N ASP A 9 -20.43 -14.08 -18.38
CA ASP A 9 -20.63 -13.46 -17.07
C ASP A 9 -20.46 -14.51 -15.96
N CYS A 10 -19.37 -14.41 -15.22
CA CYS A 10 -19.00 -15.33 -14.16
C CYS A 10 -19.72 -15.06 -12.83
N ASP A 11 -20.41 -13.92 -12.66
CA ASP A 11 -21.27 -13.63 -11.51
C ASP A 11 -22.53 -12.81 -11.89
N ASP A 12 -23.57 -13.50 -12.35
CA ASP A 12 -24.92 -12.96 -12.63
C ASP A 12 -25.56 -12.18 -11.46
N GLY A 13 -25.05 -12.33 -10.23
CA GLY A 13 -25.51 -11.62 -9.05
C GLY A 13 -24.84 -10.27 -8.83
N ASN A 14 -23.74 -9.99 -9.54
CA ASN A 14 -22.89 -8.84 -9.31
C ASN A 14 -22.51 -8.13 -10.62
N ALA A 15 -23.20 -7.03 -10.92
CA ALA A 15 -22.93 -6.24 -12.13
C ALA A 15 -21.51 -5.62 -12.21
N ALA A 16 -20.69 -5.70 -11.16
CA ALA A 16 -19.29 -5.29 -11.20
C ALA A 16 -18.37 -6.37 -11.77
N ILE A 17 -18.82 -7.63 -11.81
CA ILE A 17 -18.08 -8.78 -12.32
C ILE A 17 -18.71 -9.16 -13.65
N ASN A 18 -17.97 -9.03 -14.75
CA ASN A 18 -18.42 -9.32 -16.12
C ASN A 18 -17.25 -9.14 -17.11
N PRO A 19 -17.31 -9.70 -18.33
CA PRO A 19 -16.29 -9.57 -19.39
C PRO A 19 -15.74 -8.17 -19.73
N GLY A 20 -16.46 -7.11 -19.35
CA GLY A 20 -16.06 -5.73 -19.61
C GLY A 20 -15.58 -4.98 -18.38
N ALA A 21 -15.53 -5.62 -17.21
CA ALA A 21 -15.02 -5.01 -15.99
C ALA A 21 -13.51 -4.76 -16.07
N THR A 22 -13.03 -3.83 -15.26
CA THR A 22 -11.59 -3.63 -15.03
C THR A 22 -11.22 -4.35 -13.75
N GLU A 23 -10.11 -5.08 -13.78
CA GLU A 23 -9.55 -5.75 -12.61
C GLU A 23 -9.28 -4.77 -11.48
N VAL A 24 -9.67 -5.16 -10.27
CA VAL A 24 -9.36 -4.48 -9.03
C VAL A 24 -8.79 -5.50 -8.07
N CYS A 25 -7.72 -5.13 -7.36
CA CYS A 25 -7.10 -5.97 -6.33
C CYS A 25 -8.04 -6.32 -5.17
N ASN A 26 -8.91 -7.31 -5.39
CA ASN A 26 -9.96 -7.74 -4.49
C ASN A 26 -9.99 -9.28 -4.35
N GLY A 27 -9.16 -10.00 -5.10
CA GLY A 27 -9.07 -11.46 -5.08
C GLY A 27 -10.13 -12.16 -5.91
N LEU A 28 -10.78 -11.45 -6.84
CA LEU A 28 -11.80 -11.95 -7.75
C LEU A 28 -11.31 -11.78 -9.21
N ASP A 29 -11.91 -12.56 -10.09
CA ASP A 29 -11.80 -12.40 -11.54
C ASP A 29 -12.92 -11.42 -11.94
N ASP A 30 -12.64 -10.11 -11.92
CA ASP A 30 -13.66 -9.11 -12.17
C ASP A 30 -14.09 -9.12 -13.64
N ASN A 31 -13.15 -9.39 -14.55
CA ASN A 31 -13.37 -9.37 -15.98
C ASN A 31 -13.72 -10.74 -16.59
N CYS A 32 -13.87 -11.77 -15.78
CA CYS A 32 -14.24 -13.13 -16.18
C CYS A 32 -13.34 -13.74 -17.28
N ASP A 33 -12.05 -13.40 -17.34
CA ASP A 33 -11.10 -13.96 -18.31
C ASP A 33 -10.43 -15.27 -17.82
N GLY A 34 -10.70 -15.67 -16.58
CA GLY A 34 -10.17 -16.84 -15.92
C GLY A 34 -8.87 -16.62 -15.15
N GLN A 35 -8.41 -15.38 -15.04
CA GLN A 35 -7.31 -14.94 -14.18
C GLN A 35 -7.87 -14.09 -13.04
N VAL A 36 -7.06 -13.90 -11.99
CA VAL A 36 -7.49 -13.15 -10.80
C VAL A 36 -6.50 -12.02 -10.59
N ASP A 37 -7.02 -10.80 -10.49
CA ASP A 37 -6.26 -9.57 -10.27
C ASP A 37 -5.09 -9.40 -11.27
N GLU A 38 -5.24 -9.82 -12.52
CA GLU A 38 -4.23 -9.60 -13.55
C GLU A 38 -4.20 -8.14 -14.02
N ASP A 39 -3.04 -7.70 -14.49
CA ASP A 39 -2.82 -6.34 -14.99
C ASP A 39 -3.15 -5.19 -14.00
N VAL A 40 -3.48 -5.50 -12.75
CA VAL A 40 -3.67 -4.55 -11.64
C VAL A 40 -2.61 -4.77 -10.56
N LYS A 41 -1.97 -3.68 -10.13
CA LYS A 41 -1.02 -3.69 -9.02
C LYS A 41 -1.05 -2.38 -8.26
N ASN A 42 -0.86 -2.47 -6.96
CA ASN A 42 -0.56 -1.35 -6.08
C ASN A 42 0.96 -1.23 -5.91
N ILE A 43 1.41 -0.04 -5.54
CA ILE A 43 2.79 0.21 -5.12
C ILE A 43 2.83 0.08 -3.61
N TYR A 44 3.82 -0.67 -3.10
CA TYR A 44 4.13 -0.78 -1.68
C TYR A 44 5.60 -0.40 -1.45
N TYR A 45 5.90 0.03 -0.23
CA TYR A 45 7.17 0.61 0.20
C TYR A 45 7.76 -0.25 1.31
N ALA A 46 9.07 -0.49 1.28
CA ALA A 46 9.71 -1.34 2.28
C ALA A 46 9.59 -0.71 3.67
N ASP A 47 9.28 -1.54 4.67
CA ASP A 47 9.25 -1.21 6.10
C ASP A 47 10.28 -2.13 6.77
N ALA A 48 11.54 -1.71 6.74
CA ALA A 48 12.68 -2.54 7.08
C ALA A 48 12.94 -2.59 8.60
N ASP A 49 12.50 -1.59 9.35
CA ASP A 49 12.62 -1.54 10.81
C ASP A 49 11.33 -1.94 11.56
N GLY A 50 10.19 -2.02 10.87
CA GLY A 50 8.94 -2.57 11.37
C GLY A 50 8.10 -1.58 12.18
N ASP A 51 8.21 -0.28 11.94
CA ASP A 51 7.38 0.73 12.61
C ASP A 51 6.06 1.05 11.90
N GLY A 52 5.91 0.56 10.66
CA GLY A 52 4.70 0.67 9.85
C GLY A 52 4.68 1.85 8.87
N PHE A 53 5.78 2.59 8.75
CA PHE A 53 6.02 3.58 7.70
C PHE A 53 7.04 3.01 6.70
N GLY A 54 7.00 3.47 5.45
CA GLY A 54 7.80 2.86 4.39
C GLY A 54 8.75 3.82 3.69
N ASP A 55 9.85 3.27 3.16
CA ASP A 55 10.82 3.99 2.33
C ASP A 55 10.31 4.25 0.91
N ALA A 56 10.04 5.53 0.59
CA ALA A 56 9.66 6.00 -0.74
C ALA A 56 10.62 5.58 -1.87
N MET A 57 11.89 5.29 -1.54
CA MET A 57 12.92 4.90 -2.51
C MET A 57 12.99 3.39 -2.76
N THR A 58 12.37 2.57 -1.90
CA THR A 58 12.42 1.11 -1.97
C THR A 58 11.02 0.54 -2.18
N THR A 59 10.61 0.45 -3.45
CA THR A 59 9.25 0.06 -3.83
C THR A 59 9.16 -1.36 -4.39
N THR A 60 7.95 -1.92 -4.33
CA THR A 60 7.54 -3.14 -5.04
C THR A 60 6.12 -2.99 -5.55
N GLU A 61 5.77 -3.72 -6.61
CA GLU A 61 4.41 -3.78 -7.12
C GLU A 61 3.78 -5.13 -6.77
N ALA A 62 2.61 -5.11 -6.14
CA ALA A 62 1.86 -6.30 -5.81
C ALA A 62 0.37 -5.98 -5.69
N CYS A 63 -0.46 -7.01 -5.63
CA CYS A 63 -1.89 -6.82 -5.44
C CYS A 63 -2.28 -6.62 -3.97
N SER A 64 -1.51 -7.23 -3.08
CA SER A 64 -1.57 -7.02 -1.62
C SER A 64 -0.17 -6.79 -1.09
N ALA A 65 -0.07 -6.10 0.05
CA ALA A 65 1.19 -5.76 0.69
C ALA A 65 2.05 -7.01 0.93
N PRO A 66 3.24 -7.13 0.32
CA PRO A 66 4.16 -8.21 0.63
C PRO A 66 4.67 -8.11 2.08
N SER A 67 5.21 -9.21 2.61
CA SER A 67 5.83 -9.18 3.94
C SER A 67 6.99 -8.17 3.96
N GLY A 68 6.98 -7.26 4.94
CA GLY A 68 7.99 -6.20 5.08
C GLY A 68 7.76 -5.00 4.16
N TYR A 69 6.54 -4.82 3.67
CA TYR A 69 6.14 -3.67 2.86
C TYR A 69 4.80 -3.11 3.35
N VAL A 70 4.62 -1.80 3.24
CA VAL A 70 3.40 -1.05 3.61
C VAL A 70 2.97 -0.12 2.47
N GLU A 71 1.74 0.43 2.55
CA GLU A 71 1.25 1.42 1.56
C GLU A 71 1.79 2.83 1.80
N ASP A 72 2.27 3.08 3.02
CA ASP A 72 2.80 4.38 3.43
C ASP A 72 4.23 4.56 2.91
N ASP A 73 4.59 5.77 2.48
CA ASP A 73 5.88 6.13 1.93
C ASP A 73 6.55 7.32 2.63
N THR A 74 6.17 7.54 3.89
CA THR A 74 6.50 8.77 4.60
C THR A 74 7.67 8.63 5.57
N ASP A 75 8.32 7.47 5.62
CA ASP A 75 9.50 7.26 6.45
C ASP A 75 10.74 7.99 5.89
N CYS A 76 11.40 8.75 6.77
CA CYS A 76 12.65 9.45 6.47
C CYS A 76 13.91 8.67 6.87
N ASP A 77 13.81 7.62 7.71
CA ASP A 77 14.90 6.70 8.09
C ASP A 77 14.38 5.27 8.40
N ASP A 78 14.07 4.52 7.34
CA ASP A 78 13.63 3.09 7.34
C ASP A 78 14.64 2.09 7.95
N GLY A 79 15.74 2.59 8.53
CA GLY A 79 16.68 1.81 9.33
C GLY A 79 16.48 1.95 10.83
N ASN A 80 15.53 2.77 11.29
CA ASN A 80 15.39 3.19 12.66
C ASN A 80 13.93 3.46 13.07
N ALA A 81 13.28 2.43 13.64
CA ALA A 81 11.89 2.43 14.10
C ALA A 81 11.50 3.50 15.18
N ALA A 82 12.43 4.35 15.58
CA ALA A 82 12.17 5.52 16.43
C ALA A 82 12.04 6.82 15.63
N VAL A 83 12.33 6.79 14.33
CA VAL A 83 12.31 7.91 13.39
C VAL A 83 11.19 7.66 12.40
N TYR A 84 10.06 8.32 12.58
CA TYR A 84 8.89 8.15 11.73
C TYR A 84 7.94 9.33 11.84
N PRO A 85 7.06 9.55 10.86
CA PRO A 85 6.02 10.59 10.88
C PRO A 85 5.25 10.69 12.20
N GLY A 86 5.48 11.79 12.91
CA GLY A 86 4.81 12.06 14.19
C GLY A 86 5.44 11.37 15.41
N ALA A 87 6.66 10.84 15.31
CA ALA A 87 7.44 10.47 16.47
C ALA A 87 7.67 11.67 17.42
N THR A 88 8.11 11.39 18.65
CA THR A 88 8.42 12.47 19.60
C THR A 88 9.87 12.89 19.44
N GLU A 89 10.10 14.16 19.12
CA GLU A 89 11.44 14.75 19.07
C GLU A 89 12.25 14.49 20.33
N VAL A 90 13.51 14.12 20.12
CA VAL A 90 14.55 14.03 21.13
C VAL A 90 15.69 14.92 20.68
N CYS A 91 16.30 15.67 21.59
CA CYS A 91 17.43 16.53 21.22
C CYS A 91 18.70 15.68 20.97
N ASN A 92 18.76 15.04 19.81
CA ASN A 92 19.76 14.05 19.38
C ASN A 92 20.40 14.42 18.01
N GLY A 93 19.93 15.49 17.36
CA GLY A 93 20.42 15.94 16.05
C GLY A 93 19.83 15.18 14.86
N ILE A 94 18.74 14.44 15.07
CA ILE A 94 17.93 13.72 14.09
C ILE A 94 16.58 14.45 14.00
N ASP A 95 15.96 14.43 12.83
CA ASP A 95 14.55 14.77 12.64
C ASP A 95 13.78 13.49 12.97
N ASP A 96 13.40 13.30 14.24
CA ASP A 96 12.81 12.03 14.69
C ASP A 96 11.39 11.88 14.10
N ASN A 97 10.68 12.98 13.84
CA ASN A 97 9.28 12.94 13.43
C ASN A 97 9.03 13.12 11.92
N CYS A 98 10.09 13.21 11.13
CA CYS A 98 10.09 13.38 9.68
C CYS A 98 9.33 14.61 9.18
N ASP A 99 9.31 15.72 9.94
CA ASP A 99 8.63 16.97 9.52
C ASP A 99 9.54 17.94 8.74
N GLY A 100 10.82 17.61 8.60
CA GLY A 100 11.84 18.41 7.93
C GLY A 100 12.56 19.40 8.85
N HIS A 101 12.33 19.34 10.16
CA HIS A 101 13.03 20.09 11.17
C HIS A 101 13.78 19.16 12.13
N ILE A 102 14.91 19.64 12.63
CA ILE A 102 15.76 18.87 13.55
C ILE A 102 15.58 19.46 14.95
N ASP A 103 15.29 18.59 15.92
CA ASP A 103 15.20 18.90 17.34
C ASP A 103 14.20 20.05 17.66
N GLU A 104 13.11 20.20 16.92
CA GLU A 104 12.12 21.24 17.21
C GLU A 104 11.27 20.91 18.45
N GLY A 105 10.89 21.96 19.20
CA GLY A 105 10.13 21.78 20.45
C GLY A 105 10.93 21.17 21.61
N VAL A 106 12.18 20.73 21.41
CA VAL A 106 13.09 20.24 22.45
C VAL A 106 14.27 21.20 22.67
N GLN A 107 14.86 21.16 23.87
CA GLN A 107 16.05 21.95 24.21
C GLN A 107 17.02 21.09 25.00
N LEU A 108 18.31 21.18 24.67
CA LEU A 108 19.40 20.68 25.51
C LEU A 108 19.27 21.34 26.90
N LYS A 109 19.08 20.53 27.94
CA LYS A 109 19.14 21.00 29.33
C LYS A 109 20.58 21.24 29.77
#